data_AF-A0A3M1FIV1-F1
#
_entry.id   AF-A0A3M1FIV1-F1
#
_cell.length_a   1.000
_cell.length_b   1.000
_cell.length_c   1.000
_cell.angle_alpha   90.00
_cell.angle_beta   90.00
_cell.angle_gamma   90.00
#
_symmetry.space_group_name_H-M   'P 1'
#
loop_
_entity.id
_entity.type
_entity.pdbx_description
1 polymer ?
#
loop_
_entity_poly.entity_id
_entity_poly.type
_entity_poly.pdbx_seq_one_letter_code
_entity_poly.pdbx_strand_id
1 'polypeptide(L)'
;MANKKSENQNKAKERKNSNSSEMSAQEAKKFLLYLLKGVTEGTLPPLYAVQGIHYVLSLPNVYELLKGDSKKYACELWERLTDLGVQIKVPPILSTCENLIEEENKSRDAVQ
;
A
#
# COMPACT_ATOMS: atom_id res chain seq x y z
N MET A 1 -4.95 -58.45 -18.26
CA MET A 1 -6.04 -57.99 -17.37
C MET A 1 -5.48 -56.80 -16.57
N ALA A 2 -5.83 -55.58 -16.99
CA ALA A 2 -6.68 -54.62 -16.26
C ALA A 2 -6.00 -54.08 -14.97
N ASN A 3 -5.35 -52.91 -14.97
CA ASN A 3 -5.86 -51.53 -15.04
C ASN A 3 -6.65 -51.08 -13.79
N LYS A 4 -6.10 -50.12 -13.03
CA LYS A 4 -6.73 -49.08 -12.16
C LYS A 4 -5.59 -48.38 -11.37
N LYS A 5 -5.17 -47.16 -11.66
CA LYS A 5 -5.84 -45.83 -11.67
C LYS A 5 -6.11 -45.29 -10.26
N SER A 6 -5.30 -44.31 -9.87
CA SER A 6 -5.61 -43.20 -8.95
C SER A 6 -4.36 -42.30 -8.94
N GLU A 7 -4.23 -41.26 -9.75
CA GLU A 7 -5.06 -40.04 -9.80
C GLU A 7 -5.02 -39.30 -8.45
N ASN A 8 -4.08 -38.37 -8.30
CA ASN A 8 -4.36 -37.16 -7.54
C ASN A 8 -3.64 -35.98 -8.18
N GLN A 9 -4.39 -35.32 -9.06
CA GLN A 9 -4.09 -34.01 -9.62
C GLN A 9 -4.37 -32.93 -8.57
N ASN A 10 -3.83 -31.74 -8.82
CA ASN A 10 -4.26 -30.43 -8.31
C ASN A 10 -3.62 -29.97 -6.99
N LYS A 11 -2.66 -29.05 -7.12
CA LYS A 11 -3.07 -27.64 -7.10
C LYS A 11 -2.10 -26.78 -7.88
N ALA A 12 -2.70 -26.09 -8.84
CA ALA A 12 -2.12 -25.18 -9.79
C ALA A 12 -1.21 -24.16 -9.10
N LYS A 13 0.08 -24.24 -9.42
CA LYS A 13 1.00 -23.12 -9.29
C LYS A 13 0.59 -22.14 -10.37
N GLU A 14 -0.35 -21.26 -10.03
CA GLU A 14 -0.83 -20.19 -10.87
C GLU A 14 0.37 -19.30 -11.21
N ARG A 15 0.94 -19.56 -12.39
CA ARG A 15 1.90 -18.69 -13.04
C ARG A 15 1.14 -17.43 -13.39
N LYS A 16 1.15 -16.42 -12.52
CA LYS A 16 0.95 -15.04 -12.95
C LYS A 16 2.16 -14.65 -13.81
N ASN A 17 2.07 -15.02 -15.09
CA ASN A 17 2.77 -14.33 -16.14
C ASN A 17 1.79 -13.28 -16.67
N SER A 18 1.94 -12.05 -16.21
CA SER A 18 1.19 -10.91 -16.73
C SER A 18 2.15 -9.73 -16.69
N ASN A 19 2.78 -9.45 -17.82
CA ASN A 19 3.49 -8.22 -18.09
C ASN A 19 2.49 -7.03 -18.15
N SER A 20 1.71 -6.80 -17.09
CA SER A 20 1.15 -5.48 -16.81
C SER A 20 2.06 -4.87 -15.75
N SER A 21 2.61 -3.71 -16.06
CA SER A 21 3.41 -2.90 -15.14
C SER A 21 2.50 -2.26 -14.07
N GLU A 22 1.63 -3.06 -13.46
CA GLU A 22 0.63 -2.62 -12.50
C GLU A 22 1.13 -2.97 -11.09
N MET A 23 1.39 -1.93 -10.31
CA MET A 23 1.75 -2.07 -8.90
C MET A 23 0.61 -2.77 -8.15
N SER A 24 0.94 -3.76 -7.32
CA SER A 24 -0.01 -4.40 -6.41
C SER A 24 -0.15 -3.62 -5.09
N ALA A 25 -1.25 -3.83 -4.36
CA ALA A 25 -1.47 -3.17 -3.06
C ALA A 25 -0.39 -3.50 -2.02
N GLN A 26 0.14 -4.73 -2.04
CA GLN A 26 1.24 -5.14 -1.16
C GLN A 26 2.56 -4.43 -1.50
N GLU A 27 2.84 -4.24 -2.79
CA GLU A 27 4.00 -3.48 -3.24
C GLU A 27 3.85 -2.00 -2.89
N ALA A 28 2.66 -1.41 -3.11
CA ALA A 28 2.37 -0.04 -2.71
C ALA A 28 2.59 0.17 -1.21
N LYS A 29 2.08 -0.73 -0.36
CA LYS A 29 2.31 -0.70 1.09
C LYS A 29 3.81 -0.71 1.43
N LYS A 30 4.57 -1.66 0.87
CA LYS A 30 6.02 -1.78 1.14
C LYS A 30 6.78 -0.55 0.66
N PHE A 31 6.42 -0.03 -0.51
CA PHE A 31 7.07 1.14 -1.10
C PHE A 31 6.80 2.41 -0.27
N LEU A 32 5.55 2.67 0.11
CA LEU A 32 5.20 3.80 0.96
C LEU A 32 5.87 3.73 2.33
N LEU A 33 5.93 2.53 2.93
CA LEU A 33 6.66 2.30 4.18
C LEU A 33 8.16 2.56 4.02
N TYR A 34 8.76 2.15 2.91
CA TYR A 34 10.17 2.43 2.61
C TYR A 34 10.43 3.94 2.52
N LEU A 35 9.59 4.68 1.80
CA LEU A 35 9.70 6.14 1.70
C LEU A 35 9.54 6.82 3.06
N LEU A 36 8.54 6.42 3.85
CA LEU A 36 8.30 6.95 5.19
C LEU A 36 9.49 6.74 6.12
N LYS A 37 10.03 5.52 6.17
CA LYS A 37 11.23 5.22 6.95
C LYS A 37 12.43 6.02 6.48
N GLY A 38 12.65 6.09 5.16
CA GLY A 38 13.75 6.83 4.58
C GLY A 38 13.74 8.31 4.95
N VAL A 39 12.57 8.95 4.87
CA VAL A 39 12.41 10.36 5.26
C VAL A 39 12.56 10.54 6.78
N THR A 40 12.01 9.62 7.58
CA THR A 40 12.06 9.70 9.05
C THR A 40 13.48 9.53 9.58
N GLU A 41 14.23 8.60 9.01
CA GLU A 41 15.63 8.30 9.37
C GLU A 41 16.63 9.27 8.73
N GLY A 42 16.17 10.15 7.82
CA GLY A 42 17.03 11.07 7.08
C GLY A 42 17.93 10.39 6.04
N THR A 43 17.67 9.14 5.70
CA THR A 43 18.44 8.37 4.70
C THR A 43 17.95 8.62 3.27
N LEU A 44 16.78 9.24 3.10
CA LEU A 44 16.15 9.52 1.82
C LEU A 44 15.79 11.01 1.70
N PRO A 45 16.22 11.71 0.64
CA PRO A 45 15.89 13.11 0.44
C PRO A 45 14.37 13.34 0.33
N PRO A 46 13.80 14.39 0.96
CA PRO A 46 12.36 14.65 0.92
C PRO A 46 11.81 14.77 -0.51
N LEU A 47 12.58 15.34 -1.43
CA LEU A 47 12.20 15.46 -2.83
C LEU A 47 11.97 14.09 -3.51
N TYR A 48 12.77 13.09 -3.17
CA TYR A 48 12.59 11.74 -3.70
C TYR A 48 11.30 11.10 -3.17
N ALA A 49 11.01 11.31 -1.89
CA ALA A 49 9.76 10.84 -1.30
C ALA A 49 8.52 11.51 -1.91
N VAL A 50 8.60 12.81 -2.22
CA VAL A 50 7.54 13.52 -2.97
C VAL A 50 7.30 12.87 -4.33
N GLN A 51 8.36 12.58 -5.09
CA GLN A 51 8.23 11.92 -6.39
C GLN A 51 7.65 10.51 -6.25
N GLY A 52 8.07 9.77 -5.22
CA GLY A 52 7.58 8.43 -4.94
C GLY A 52 6.10 8.39 -4.57
N ILE A 53 5.64 9.27 -3.67
CA ILE A 53 4.21 9.34 -3.33
C ILE A 53 3.38 9.83 -4.53
N HIS A 54 3.89 10.79 -5.31
CA HIS A 54 3.24 11.24 -6.54
C HIS A 54 3.09 10.09 -7.56
N TYR A 55 4.11 9.24 -7.72
CA TYR A 55 4.03 8.07 -8.58
C TYR A 55 2.86 7.16 -8.16
N VAL A 56 2.76 6.79 -6.88
CA VAL A 56 1.66 5.95 -6.38
C VAL A 56 0.29 6.62 -6.63
N LEU A 57 0.20 7.93 -6.37
CA LEU A 57 -1.03 8.69 -6.56
C LEU A 57 -1.45 8.82 -8.04
N SER A 58 -0.50 8.71 -8.97
CA SER A 58 -0.75 8.79 -10.41
C SER A 58 -1.20 7.46 -11.03
N LEU A 59 -1.18 6.36 -10.27
CA LEU A 59 -1.56 5.05 -10.79
C LEU A 59 -3.08 4.94 -11.01
N PRO A 60 -3.54 4.28 -12.08
CA PRO A 60 -4.97 4.17 -12.40
C PRO A 60 -5.76 3.41 -11.34
N ASN A 61 -5.11 2.51 -10.60
CA ASN A 61 -5.69 1.72 -9.51
C ASN A 61 -5.43 2.32 -8.11
N VAL A 62 -5.09 3.61 -8.00
CA VAL A 62 -4.72 4.26 -6.72
C VAL A 62 -5.72 4.03 -5.59
N TYR A 63 -7.03 4.03 -5.86
CA TYR A 63 -8.06 3.79 -4.85
C TYR A 63 -8.01 2.37 -4.27
N GLU A 64 -7.59 1.39 -5.06
CA GLU A 64 -7.35 0.02 -4.59
C GLU A 64 -6.01 -0.09 -3.85
N LEU A 65 -5.01 0.69 -4.27
CA LEU A 65 -3.68 0.71 -3.66
C LEU A 65 -3.65 1.40 -2.30
N LEU A 66 -4.43 2.46 -2.10
CA LEU A 66 -4.50 3.26 -0.87
C LEU A 66 -5.72 2.87 0.00
N LYS A 67 -5.72 1.64 0.50
CA LYS A 67 -6.68 1.12 1.49
C LYS A 67 -5.95 0.60 2.74
N GLY A 68 -6.55 0.78 3.91
CA GLY A 68 -5.99 0.31 5.18
C GLY A 68 -4.59 0.88 5.44
N ASP A 69 -3.62 0.00 5.72
CA ASP A 69 -2.25 0.38 6.11
C ASP A 69 -1.49 1.20 5.07
N SER A 70 -1.68 0.94 3.77
CA SER A 70 -0.98 1.71 2.73
C SER A 70 -1.44 3.16 2.72
N LYS A 71 -2.75 3.40 2.92
CA LYS A 71 -3.29 4.75 3.09
C LYS A 71 -2.68 5.41 4.33
N LYS A 72 -2.64 4.71 5.46
CA LYS A 72 -2.00 5.20 6.70
C LYS A 72 -0.56 5.65 6.46
N TYR A 73 0.27 4.83 5.81
CA TYR A 73 1.66 5.21 5.53
C TYR A 73 1.77 6.38 4.54
N ALA A 74 0.85 6.49 3.56
CA ALA A 74 0.82 7.65 2.67
C ALA A 74 0.46 8.94 3.43
N CYS A 75 -0.47 8.88 4.39
CA CYS A 75 -0.84 10.00 5.26
C CYS A 75 0.37 10.45 6.11
N GLU A 76 0.97 9.52 6.86
CA GLU A 76 2.12 9.80 7.74
C GLU A 76 3.31 10.34 6.94
N LEU A 77 3.56 9.79 5.75
CA LEU A 77 4.61 10.30 4.85
C LEU A 77 4.30 11.73 4.41
N TRP A 78 3.04 12.03 4.08
CA TRP A 78 2.64 13.37 3.63
C TRP A 78 2.79 14.41 4.74
N GLU A 79 2.36 14.08 5.96
CA GLU A 79 2.54 14.92 7.15
C GLU A 79 4.03 15.19 7.38
N ARG A 80 4.86 14.14 7.30
CA ARG A 80 6.31 14.28 7.50
C ARG A 80 6.96 15.17 6.46
N LEU A 81 6.54 15.08 5.21
CA LEU A 81 7.02 15.98 4.15
C LEU A 81 6.61 17.43 4.43
N THR A 82 5.37 17.63 4.88
CA THR A 82 4.86 18.97 5.24
C THR A 82 5.66 19.58 6.40
N ASP A 83 5.96 18.80 7.44
CA ASP A 83 6.80 19.21 8.58
C ASP A 83 8.22 19.63 8.15
N LEU A 84 8.75 19.00 7.11
CA LEU A 84 10.05 19.33 6.52
C LEU A 84 10.01 20.58 5.64
N GLY A 85 8.90 21.31 5.62
CA GLY A 85 8.72 22.56 4.89
C GLY A 85 8.36 22.38 3.42
N VAL A 86 7.99 21.16 3.01
CA VAL A 86 7.56 20.88 1.64
C VAL A 86 6.14 21.43 1.44
N GLN A 87 6.02 22.52 0.69
CA GLN A 87 4.74 23.18 0.41
C GLN A 87 3.97 22.48 -0.73
N ILE A 88 3.32 21.35 -0.43
CA ILE A 88 2.46 20.66 -1.40
C ILE A 88 1.03 20.58 -0.86
N LYS A 89 0.06 20.81 -1.75
CA LYS A 89 -1.36 20.67 -1.43
C LYS A 89 -1.69 19.22 -1.11
N VAL A 90 -2.37 18.98 0.01
CA VAL A 90 -2.84 17.64 0.40
C VAL A 90 -3.75 17.07 -0.71
N PRO A 91 -3.43 15.88 -1.26
CA PRO A 91 -4.28 15.23 -2.24
C PRO A 91 -5.64 14.87 -1.64
N PRO A 92 -6.77 15.06 -2.36
CA PRO A 92 -8.12 14.75 -1.84
C PRO A 92 -8.28 13.34 -1.29
N ILE A 93 -7.58 12.36 -1.88
CA ILE A 93 -7.58 10.95 -1.44
C ILE A 93 -6.94 10.75 -0.06
N LEU A 94 -6.05 11.65 0.35
CA LEU A 94 -5.40 11.70 1.66
C LEU A 94 -6.08 12.70 2.61
N SER A 95 -7.12 13.42 2.20
CA SER A 95 -7.78 14.40 3.07
C SER A 95 -8.58 13.76 4.21
N THR A 96 -8.88 12.46 4.15
CA THR A 96 -9.69 11.76 5.16
C THR A 96 -8.83 10.96 6.17
N CYS A 97 -7.55 11.28 6.31
CA CYS A 97 -6.63 10.53 7.19
C CYS A 97 -6.99 10.63 8.69
N GLU A 98 -7.88 11.55 9.07
CA GLU A 98 -8.31 11.78 10.45
C GLU A 98 -9.06 10.60 11.11
N ASN A 99 -9.55 9.59 10.36
CA ASN A 99 -10.51 8.61 10.91
C ASN A 99 -10.08 7.13 10.91
N LEU A 100 -8.82 6.78 10.61
CA LEU A 100 -8.42 5.37 10.52
C LEU A 100 -8.16 4.67 11.87
N ILE A 101 -8.29 5.38 12.99
CA ILE A 101 -8.06 4.83 14.34
C ILE A 101 -9.31 4.10 14.89
N GLU A 102 -10.51 4.34 14.34
CA GLU A 102 -11.76 3.81 14.90
C GLU A 102 -12.16 2.41 14.39
N GLU A 103 -11.74 2.01 13.20
CA GLU A 103 -12.18 0.74 12.59
C GLU A 103 -11.52 -0.51 13.21
N GLU A 104 -10.35 -0.39 13.84
CA GLU A 104 -9.70 -1.53 14.52
C GLU A 104 -10.33 -1.84 15.89
N ASN A 105 -10.90 -0.84 16.57
CA ASN A 105 -11.51 -1.03 17.88
C ASN A 105 -12.91 -1.66 17.79
N LYS A 106 -13.66 -1.41 16.72
CA LYS A 106 -15.03 -1.95 16.55
C LYS A 106 -15.07 -3.47 16.33
N SER A 107 -13.99 -4.08 15.82
CA SER A 107 -13.92 -5.55 15.66
C SER A 107 -13.54 -6.30 16.94
N ARG A 108 -13.01 -5.62 17.97
CA ARG A 108 -12.68 -6.24 19.26
C ARG A 108 -13.86 -6.32 20.22
N ASP A 109 -14.79 -5.38 20.14
CA ASP A 109 -15.99 -5.36 20.99
C ASP A 109 -17.15 -6.21 20.47
N ALA A 110 -17.05 -6.79 19.26
CA ALA A 110 -18.04 -7.72 18.72
C ALA A 110 -17.80 -9.20 19.12
N VAL A 111 -16.80 -9.46 19.96
CA VAL A 111 -16.41 -10.81 20.45
C VAL A 111 -16.47 -10.88 21.99
N GLN A 112 -17.29 -10.06 22.64
CA GLN A 112 -17.67 -10.21 24.05
C GLN A 112 -19.18 -10.40 24.22
#